data_AF-A0A6A5UK07-F1
#
_entry.id   AF-A0A6A5UK07-F1
#
_cell.length_a   1.000
_cell.length_b   1.000
_cell.length_c   1.000
_cell.angle_alpha   90.00
_cell.angle_beta   90.00
_cell.angle_gamma   90.00
#
_symmetry.space_group_name_H-M   'P 1'
#
loop_
_entity.id
_entity.type
_entity.pdbx_description
1 polymer ?
#
loop_
_entity_poly.entity_id
_entity_poly.type
_entity_poly.pdbx_seq_one_letter_code
_entity_poly.pdbx_strand_id
1 'polypeptide(L)'
;FKYNGTFGKPPTNETDAAWESLFPKHGGFFVHPQLAPDRSAFSVFHQLHCLDEMRHGFYVLHDQVIAYAKNSGLQREARDQKPEPPEHSLGHIRHCIDLLRQSLMCNADLTVETKDTELGGVTGFGTEHRCVDWQGLLEWIQPWEATDAPPLPAVSHHSRGPA
;
A
#
# COMPACT_ATOMS: atom_id res chain seq x y z
N PHE A 1 6.37 -10.32 6.92
CA PHE A 1 5.02 -10.40 6.30
C PHE A 1 4.74 -11.81 5.81
N LYS A 2 3.48 -12.24 5.79
CA LYS A 2 3.05 -13.51 5.16
C LYS A 2 2.09 -13.15 4.04
N TYR A 3 2.38 -13.57 2.81
CA TYR A 3 1.54 -13.21 1.67
C TYR A 3 0.13 -13.77 1.83
N ASN A 4 -0.86 -12.91 1.66
CA ASN A 4 -2.27 -13.26 1.61
C ASN A 4 -2.86 -12.77 0.27
N GLY A 5 -3.00 -13.71 -0.67
CA GLY A 5 -3.48 -13.39 -2.01
C GLY A 5 -4.93 -12.89 -2.09
N THR A 6 -5.73 -12.97 -1.02
CA THR A 6 -7.10 -12.43 -1.01
C THR A 6 -7.11 -10.92 -1.24
N PHE A 7 -6.18 -10.17 -0.63
CA PHE A 7 -6.20 -8.71 -0.68
C PHE A 7 -5.80 -8.11 -2.04
N GLY A 8 -5.10 -8.85 -2.89
CA GLY A 8 -4.75 -8.39 -4.24
C GLY A 8 -5.77 -8.77 -5.32
N LYS A 9 -6.73 -9.64 -5.03
CA LYS A 9 -7.68 -10.20 -6.02
C LYS A 9 -8.75 -9.19 -6.47
N PRO A 10 -9.49 -9.49 -7.57
CA PRO A 10 -10.59 -8.65 -8.03
C PRO A 10 -11.62 -8.38 -6.94
N PRO A 11 -12.33 -7.23 -6.99
CA PRO A 11 -13.48 -6.96 -6.13
C PRO A 11 -14.55 -8.04 -6.25
N THR A 12 -14.87 -8.64 -5.12
CA THR A 12 -15.93 -9.62 -4.91
C THR A 12 -16.43 -9.48 -3.49
N ASN A 13 -17.60 -10.04 -3.17
CA ASN A 13 -18.10 -10.04 -1.79
C ASN A 13 -17.08 -10.60 -0.77
N GLU A 14 -16.24 -11.57 -1.16
CA GLU A 14 -15.22 -12.13 -0.28
C GLU A 14 -14.03 -11.18 -0.09
N THR A 15 -13.51 -10.61 -1.18
CA THR A 15 -12.30 -9.77 -1.13
C THR A 15 -12.63 -8.41 -0.54
N ASP A 16 -13.80 -7.86 -0.84
CA ASP A 16 -14.27 -6.59 -0.29
C ASP A 16 -14.58 -6.74 1.20
N ALA A 17 -15.21 -7.84 1.63
CA ALA A 17 -15.37 -8.13 3.06
C ALA A 17 -14.02 -8.30 3.79
N ALA A 18 -13.01 -8.85 3.12
CA ALA A 18 -11.66 -8.94 3.68
C ALA A 18 -11.04 -7.55 3.89
N TRP A 19 -11.20 -6.62 2.93
CA TRP A 19 -10.77 -5.23 3.07
C TRP A 19 -11.55 -4.48 4.15
N GLU A 20 -12.87 -4.60 4.18
CA GLU A 20 -13.74 -4.02 5.21
C GLU A 20 -13.35 -4.47 6.62
N SER A 21 -12.92 -5.73 6.78
CA SER A 21 -12.50 -6.28 8.07
C SER A 21 -11.25 -5.60 8.67
N LEU A 22 -10.51 -4.83 7.88
CA LEU A 22 -9.34 -4.07 8.35
C LEU A 22 -9.73 -2.79 9.09
N PHE A 23 -10.97 -2.33 8.93
CA PHE A 23 -11.43 -1.06 9.47
C PHE A 23 -12.22 -1.25 10.76
N PRO A 24 -12.03 -0.35 11.76
CA PRO A 24 -12.97 -0.21 12.86
C PRO A 24 -14.38 0.12 12.35
N LYS A 25 -15.36 -0.10 13.22
CA LYS A 25 -16.74 0.33 12.95
C LYS A 25 -16.75 1.80 12.50
N HIS A 26 -17.51 2.10 11.43
CA HIS A 26 -17.58 3.41 10.78
C HIS A 26 -16.36 3.82 9.94
N GLY A 27 -15.58 2.86 9.43
CA GLY A 27 -14.53 3.11 8.43
C GLY A 27 -13.29 3.79 9.00
N GLY A 28 -13.02 3.61 10.29
CA GLY A 28 -11.86 4.22 10.97
C GLY A 28 -12.04 5.65 11.45
N PHE A 29 -13.21 6.27 11.23
CA PHE A 29 -13.51 7.59 11.79
C PHE A 29 -13.83 7.52 13.28
N PHE A 30 -13.31 8.49 14.05
CA PHE A 30 -13.51 8.61 15.49
C PHE A 30 -13.66 10.08 15.91
N VAL A 31 -14.06 10.27 17.18
CA VAL A 31 -14.04 11.55 17.90
C VAL A 31 -13.40 11.27 19.25
N HIS A 32 -12.45 12.09 19.67
CA HIS A 32 -11.75 11.95 20.95
C HIS A 32 -11.55 13.31 21.62
N PRO A 33 -12.00 13.52 22.87
CA PRO A 33 -12.13 14.85 23.46
C PRO A 33 -10.83 15.65 23.57
N GLN A 34 -9.67 14.98 23.67
CA GLN A 34 -8.37 15.66 23.75
C GLN A 34 -7.52 15.54 22.47
N LEU A 35 -7.79 14.53 21.63
CA LEU A 35 -6.91 14.18 20.49
C LEU A 35 -7.51 14.64 19.17
N ALA A 36 -8.82 14.53 19.03
CA ALA A 36 -9.58 14.83 17.83
C ALA A 36 -11.00 15.28 18.25
N PRO A 37 -11.18 16.55 18.66
CA PRO A 37 -12.48 17.04 19.11
C PRO A 37 -13.53 17.02 17.99
N ASP A 38 -13.08 17.15 16.74
CA ASP A 38 -13.89 16.98 15.54
C ASP A 38 -13.82 15.53 15.02
N ARG A 39 -14.74 15.17 14.13
CA ARG A 39 -14.74 13.83 13.49
C ARG A 39 -13.49 13.71 12.64
N SER A 40 -12.63 12.75 12.96
CA SER A 40 -11.32 12.58 12.33
C SER A 40 -11.03 11.10 12.05
N ALA A 41 -9.98 10.82 11.30
CA ALA A 41 -9.43 9.47 11.12
C ALA A 41 -7.91 9.51 11.33
N PHE A 42 -7.31 8.36 11.62
CA PHE A 42 -5.87 8.23 11.49
C PHE A 42 -5.50 8.05 10.01
N SER A 43 -4.41 8.68 9.59
CA SER A 43 -3.89 8.62 8.22
C SER A 43 -3.77 7.19 7.68
N VAL A 44 -3.36 6.22 8.49
CA VAL A 44 -3.31 4.79 8.08
C VAL A 44 -4.63 4.25 7.54
N PHE A 45 -5.78 4.66 8.09
CA PHE A 45 -7.07 4.20 7.59
C PHE A 45 -7.40 4.85 6.24
N HIS A 46 -7.05 6.13 6.07
CA HIS A 46 -7.18 6.78 4.78
C HIS A 46 -6.27 6.12 3.72
N GLN A 47 -5.01 5.85 4.06
CA GLN A 47 -4.05 5.17 3.20
C GLN A 47 -4.51 3.76 2.78
N LEU A 48 -5.08 2.99 3.71
CA LEU A 48 -5.66 1.67 3.42
C LEU A 48 -6.87 1.79 2.49
N HIS A 49 -7.75 2.77 2.72
CA HIS A 49 -8.89 3.04 1.85
C HIS A 49 -8.43 3.41 0.44
N CYS A 50 -7.46 4.32 0.29
CA CYS A 50 -6.91 4.68 -1.01
C CYS A 50 -6.27 3.49 -1.73
N LEU A 51 -5.55 2.61 -1.03
CA LEU A 51 -4.96 1.42 -1.62
C LEU A 51 -6.03 0.45 -2.15
N ASP A 52 -7.16 0.33 -1.44
CA ASP A 52 -8.30 -0.47 -1.90
C ASP A 52 -9.00 0.17 -3.11
N GLU A 53 -9.21 1.48 -3.10
CA GLU A 53 -9.75 2.20 -4.26
C GLU A 53 -8.85 2.04 -5.51
N MET A 54 -7.54 2.05 -5.33
CA MET A 54 -6.59 1.75 -6.41
C MET A 54 -6.73 0.31 -6.92
N ARG A 55 -6.97 -0.67 -6.04
CA ARG A 55 -7.27 -2.06 -6.44
C ARG A 55 -8.54 -2.11 -7.29
N HIS A 56 -9.62 -1.44 -6.88
CA HIS A 56 -10.86 -1.36 -7.65
C HIS A 56 -10.62 -0.73 -9.03
N GLY A 57 -9.96 0.45 -9.08
CA GLY A 57 -9.64 1.15 -10.32
C GLY A 57 -8.78 0.31 -11.27
N PHE A 58 -7.80 -0.41 -10.74
CA PHE A 58 -6.97 -1.34 -11.52
C PHE A 58 -7.82 -2.41 -12.21
N TYR A 59 -8.76 -3.04 -11.50
CA TYR A 59 -9.57 -4.10 -12.11
C TYR A 59 -10.61 -3.58 -13.11
N VAL A 60 -11.16 -2.38 -12.89
CA VAL A 60 -12.01 -1.70 -13.90
C VAL A 60 -11.24 -1.52 -15.20
N LEU A 61 -10.02 -0.99 -15.14
CA LEU A 61 -9.19 -0.78 -16.33
C LEU A 61 -8.73 -2.09 -16.96
N HIS A 62 -8.29 -3.05 -16.15
CA HIS A 62 -7.89 -4.39 -16.60
C HIS A 62 -9.01 -5.05 -17.42
N ASP A 63 -10.23 -5.04 -16.90
CA ASP A 63 -11.36 -5.71 -17.55
C ASP A 63 -11.77 -5.00 -18.85
N GLN A 64 -11.69 -3.67 -18.89
CA GLN A 64 -11.89 -2.88 -20.11
C GLN A 64 -10.85 -3.21 -21.18
N VAL A 65 -9.57 -3.30 -20.81
CA VAL A 65 -8.48 -3.65 -21.74
C VAL A 65 -8.67 -5.05 -22.29
N ILE A 66 -9.01 -6.02 -21.44
CA ILE A 66 -9.26 -7.41 -21.86
C ILE A 66 -10.47 -7.49 -22.79
N ALA A 67 -11.56 -6.79 -22.48
CA ALA A 67 -12.75 -6.74 -23.33
C ALA A 67 -12.45 -6.10 -24.69
N TYR A 68 -11.69 -5.00 -24.71
CA TYR A 68 -11.26 -4.34 -25.94
C TYR A 68 -10.39 -5.25 -26.81
N ALA A 69 -9.38 -5.91 -26.22
CA ALA A 69 -8.48 -6.83 -26.94
C ALA A 69 -9.25 -7.99 -27.59
N LYS A 70 -10.24 -8.54 -26.87
CA LYS A 70 -11.12 -9.59 -27.38
C LYS A 70 -11.97 -9.11 -28.56
N ASN A 71 -12.54 -7.91 -28.46
CA ASN A 71 -13.43 -7.36 -29.48
C ASN A 71 -12.70 -6.84 -30.73
N SER A 72 -11.42 -6.46 -30.59
CA SER A 72 -10.60 -5.91 -31.67
C SER A 72 -9.84 -6.97 -32.47
N GLY A 73 -9.94 -8.26 -32.10
CA GLY A 73 -9.16 -9.32 -32.73
C GLY A 73 -7.65 -9.20 -32.51
N LEU A 74 -7.21 -8.30 -31.61
CA LEU A 74 -5.82 -8.10 -31.20
C LEU A 74 -5.30 -9.23 -30.30
N GLN A 75 -6.10 -10.26 -30.08
CA GLN A 75 -5.73 -11.49 -29.37
C GLN A 75 -4.80 -12.36 -30.24
N ARG A 76 -3.78 -11.77 -30.87
CA ARG A 76 -2.75 -12.51 -31.62
C ARG A 76 -1.63 -12.95 -30.69
N GLU A 77 -1.62 -14.26 -30.45
CA GLU A 77 -0.42 -15.13 -30.46
C GLU A 77 0.70 -14.81 -29.45
N ALA A 78 0.37 -14.72 -28.17
CA ALA A 78 1.38 -14.76 -27.08
C ALA A 78 1.84 -16.20 -26.75
N ARG A 79 2.01 -17.09 -27.74
CA ARG A 79 2.37 -18.51 -27.49
C ARG A 79 3.86 -18.83 -27.56
N ASP A 80 4.70 -18.03 -28.21
CA ASP A 80 6.10 -18.41 -28.49
C ASP A 80 7.18 -17.45 -27.98
N GLN A 81 6.83 -16.40 -27.24
CA GLN A 81 7.82 -15.56 -26.57
C GLN A 81 7.74 -15.84 -25.08
N LYS A 82 8.79 -16.42 -24.51
CA LYS A 82 8.94 -16.56 -23.06
C LYS A 82 9.14 -15.14 -22.52
N PRO A 83 8.11 -14.46 -21.99
CA PRO A 83 8.30 -13.10 -21.55
C PRO A 83 9.08 -13.21 -20.24
N GLU A 84 10.16 -12.46 -20.10
CA GLU A 84 10.57 -12.01 -18.76
C GLU A 84 9.28 -11.61 -18.03
N PRO A 85 9.03 -12.10 -16.80
CA PRO A 85 7.77 -11.83 -16.12
C PRO A 85 7.60 -10.31 -16.12
N PRO A 86 6.57 -9.77 -16.80
CA PRO A 86 6.49 -8.33 -16.96
C PRO A 86 6.51 -7.70 -15.58
N GLU A 87 7.29 -6.63 -15.39
CA GLU A 87 7.32 -5.84 -14.14
C GLU A 87 5.91 -5.42 -13.70
N HIS A 88 4.92 -5.53 -14.58
CA HIS A 88 3.52 -5.21 -14.37
C HIS A 88 2.57 -6.39 -14.63
N SER A 89 3.05 -7.64 -14.47
CA SER A 89 2.16 -8.80 -14.54
C SER A 89 1.08 -8.76 -13.46
N LEU A 90 -0.09 -9.34 -13.72
CA LEU A 90 -1.18 -9.41 -12.76
C LEU A 90 -0.75 -10.05 -11.43
N GLY A 91 0.15 -11.04 -11.49
CA GLY A 91 0.72 -11.66 -10.29
C GLY A 91 1.57 -10.69 -9.46
N HIS A 92 2.39 -9.87 -10.12
CA HIS A 92 3.23 -8.86 -9.47
C HIS A 92 2.36 -7.78 -8.81
N ILE A 93 1.35 -7.26 -9.51
CA ILE A 93 0.43 -6.24 -8.98
C ILE A 93 -0.32 -6.76 -7.74
N ARG A 94 -0.84 -7.99 -7.80
CA ARG A 94 -1.51 -8.65 -6.65
C ARG A 94 -0.60 -8.76 -5.44
N HIS A 95 0.65 -9.16 -5.66
CA HIS A 95 1.65 -9.26 -4.60
C HIS A 95 1.96 -7.88 -3.99
N CYS A 96 2.16 -6.85 -4.83
CA CYS A 96 2.41 -5.49 -4.38
C CYS A 96 1.28 -4.92 -3.53
N ILE A 97 0.01 -5.14 -3.91
CA ILE A 97 -1.13 -4.65 -3.12
C ILE A 97 -1.11 -5.24 -1.71
N ASP A 98 -0.91 -6.55 -1.56
CA ASP A 98 -0.85 -7.16 -0.23
C ASP A 98 0.40 -6.77 0.55
N LEU A 99 1.55 -6.59 -0.12
CA LEU A 99 2.78 -6.10 0.50
C LEU A 99 2.59 -4.67 1.05
N LEU A 100 2.03 -3.76 0.25
CA LEU A 100 1.77 -2.38 0.66
C LEU A 100 0.76 -2.33 1.81
N ARG A 101 -0.33 -3.10 1.73
CA ARG A 101 -1.31 -3.24 2.83
C ARG A 101 -0.63 -3.65 4.13
N GLN A 102 0.23 -4.67 4.09
CA GLN A 102 0.96 -5.13 5.28
C GLN A 102 1.97 -4.07 5.77
N SER A 103 2.61 -3.33 4.87
CA SER A 103 3.53 -2.24 5.22
C SER A 103 2.80 -1.09 5.94
N LEU A 104 1.64 -0.67 5.41
CA LEU A 104 0.79 0.37 6.02
C LEU A 104 0.33 -0.03 7.43
N MET A 105 -0.08 -1.29 7.61
CA MET A 105 -0.48 -1.78 8.95
C MET A 105 0.72 -1.91 9.90
N CYS A 106 1.91 -2.23 9.39
CA CYS A 106 3.12 -2.38 10.19
C CYS A 106 3.70 -1.03 10.63
N ASN A 107 3.63 -0.03 9.76
CA ASN A 107 4.13 1.32 9.99
C ASN A 107 2.95 2.29 9.91
N ALA A 108 1.96 2.06 10.79
CA ALA A 108 0.73 2.82 10.80
C ALA A 108 1.00 4.31 11.08
N ASP A 109 0.63 5.15 10.12
CA ASP A 109 0.65 6.59 10.30
C ASP A 109 -0.54 7.03 11.18
N LEU A 110 -0.21 7.43 12.41
CA LEU A 110 -1.17 7.87 13.43
C LEU A 110 -1.43 9.39 13.39
N THR A 111 -1.02 10.07 12.33
CA THR A 111 -1.39 11.47 12.10
C THR A 111 -2.91 11.59 12.06
N VAL A 112 -3.45 12.55 12.80
CA VAL A 112 -4.90 12.80 12.90
C VAL A 112 -5.33 13.68 11.73
N GLU A 113 -6.19 13.15 10.88
CA GLU A 113 -6.78 13.87 9.76
C GLU A 113 -8.21 14.27 10.11
N THR A 114 -8.47 15.58 10.16
CA THR A 114 -9.82 16.09 10.44
C THR A 114 -10.69 15.94 9.20
N LYS A 115 -11.92 15.43 9.38
CA LYS A 115 -12.86 15.25 8.29
C LYS A 115 -13.25 16.61 7.71
N ASP A 116 -13.08 16.75 6.41
CA ASP A 116 -13.64 17.83 5.64
C ASP A 116 -15.16 17.60 5.44
N THR A 117 -15.96 18.59 5.86
CA THR A 117 -17.42 18.48 5.83
C THR A 117 -18.01 18.64 4.42
N GLU A 118 -17.35 19.38 3.53
CA GLU A 118 -17.81 19.60 2.15
C GLU A 118 -17.43 18.42 1.26
N LEU A 119 -16.22 17.88 1.43
CA LEU A 119 -15.72 16.72 0.68
C LEU A 119 -16.26 15.39 1.22
N GLY A 120 -16.73 15.36 2.47
CA GLY A 120 -17.26 14.16 3.11
C GLY A 120 -16.20 13.13 3.54
N GLY A 121 -14.92 13.47 3.44
CA GLY A 121 -13.77 12.59 3.69
C GLY A 121 -12.61 13.31 4.36
N VAL A 122 -11.42 12.72 4.28
CA VAL A 122 -10.15 13.33 4.70
C VAL A 122 -9.24 13.43 3.48
N THR A 123 -8.29 14.37 3.48
CA THR A 123 -7.42 14.60 2.32
C THR A 123 -6.00 14.07 2.51
N GLY A 124 -5.55 13.86 3.75
CA GLY A 124 -4.16 13.53 4.05
C GLY A 124 -3.15 14.65 3.76
N PHE A 125 -3.61 15.85 3.40
CA PHE A 125 -2.76 16.99 3.05
C PHE A 125 -3.01 18.16 3.99
N GLY A 126 -1.94 18.90 4.31
CA GLY A 126 -2.01 20.06 5.20
C GLY A 126 -1.89 19.72 6.69
N THR A 127 -1.75 18.44 7.04
CA THR A 127 -1.40 17.95 8.38
C THR A 127 0.07 17.57 8.45
N GLU A 128 0.69 17.76 9.62
CA GLU A 128 2.09 17.36 9.82
C GLU A 128 2.18 15.86 10.10
N HIS A 129 2.96 15.14 9.28
CA HIS A 129 3.21 13.71 9.43
C HIS A 129 4.60 13.48 10.05
N ARG A 130 4.71 12.44 10.87
CA ARG A 130 6.01 12.01 11.40
C ARG A 130 6.65 10.98 10.45
N CYS A 131 7.54 11.46 9.59
CA CYS A 131 8.20 10.62 8.60
C CYS A 131 9.56 10.09 9.09
N VAL A 132 10.03 9.03 8.41
CA VAL A 132 11.45 8.66 8.43
C VAL A 132 12.27 9.74 7.71
N ASP A 133 13.54 9.86 8.06
CA ASP A 133 14.48 10.70 7.31
C ASP A 133 14.78 10.04 5.96
N TRP A 134 13.98 10.41 4.95
CA TRP A 134 14.11 9.86 3.60
C TRP A 134 15.44 10.24 2.96
N GLN A 135 15.90 11.47 3.17
CA GLN A 135 17.15 11.95 2.60
C GLN A 135 18.34 11.22 3.24
N GLY A 136 18.35 11.10 4.57
CA GLY A 136 19.36 10.32 5.28
C GLY A 136 19.38 8.84 4.87
N LEU A 137 18.22 8.25 4.55
CA LEU A 137 18.15 6.90 4.00
C LEU A 137 18.81 6.81 2.61
N LEU A 138 18.51 7.75 1.70
CA LEU A 138 19.11 7.78 0.36
C LEU A 138 20.63 7.98 0.44
N GLU A 139 21.10 8.89 1.29
CA GLU A 139 22.52 9.12 1.54
C GLU A 139 23.21 7.88 2.12
N TRP A 140 22.52 7.14 3.00
CA TRP A 140 23.03 5.89 3.54
C TRP A 140 23.14 4.79 2.48
N ILE A 141 22.17 4.68 1.55
CA ILE A 141 22.16 3.68 0.47
C ILE A 141 23.22 3.98 -0.60
N GLN A 142 23.47 5.25 -0.90
CA GLN A 142 24.30 5.69 -2.04
C GLN A 142 25.64 4.94 -2.20
N PRO A 143 26.45 4.67 -1.14
CA PRO A 143 27.70 3.92 -1.29
C PRO A 143 27.53 2.43 -1.62
N TRP A 144 26.31 1.90 -1.50
CA TRP A 144 25.95 0.48 -1.64
C TRP A 144 25.19 0.16 -2.92
N GLU A 145 24.90 1.15 -3.76
CA GLU A 145 24.14 0.95 -5.01
C GLU A 145 24.94 0.18 -6.09
N ALA A 146 26.26 0.09 -5.92
CA ALA A 146 27.15 -0.61 -6.85
C ALA A 146 27.35 -2.08 -6.45
N THR A 147 27.56 -2.96 -7.44
CA THR A 147 27.79 -4.41 -7.23
C THR A 147 29.09 -4.74 -6.49
N ASP A 148 29.97 -3.76 -6.31
CA ASP A 148 31.26 -3.79 -5.63
C ASP A 148 31.26 -2.96 -4.32
N ALA A 149 30.09 -2.77 -3.72
CA ALA A 149 29.95 -2.06 -2.44
C ALA A 149 30.93 -2.57 -1.37
N PRO A 150 31.46 -1.68 -0.50
CA PRO A 150 32.29 -2.08 0.64
C PRO A 150 31.57 -3.14 1.49
N PRO A 151 32.25 -4.01 2.25
CA PRO A 151 31.56 -4.90 3.18
C PRO A 151 30.91 -4.09 4.33
N LEU A 152 29.72 -4.52 4.78
CA LEU A 152 29.04 -3.89 5.92
C LEU A 152 29.97 -3.88 7.14
N PRO A 153 30.10 -2.76 7.87
CA PRO A 153 30.71 -2.77 9.19
C PRO A 153 29.97 -3.80 10.06
N ALA A 154 30.70 -4.60 10.82
CA ALA A 154 30.10 -5.62 11.68
C ALA A 154 29.11 -4.95 12.66
N VAL A 155 27.81 -5.08 12.39
CA VAL A 155 26.79 -4.56 13.29
C VAL A 155 26.72 -5.51 14.48
N SER A 156 27.22 -5.06 15.63
CA SER A 156 27.09 -5.76 16.90
C SER A 156 25.62 -5.76 17.33
N HIS A 157 24.84 -6.72 16.85
CA HIS A 157 23.46 -6.92 17.28
C HIS A 157 23.34 -7.59 18.66
N HIS A 158 24.45 -7.73 19.40
CA HIS A 158 24.46 -8.34 20.73
C HIS A 158 25.24 -7.49 21.73
N SER A 159 24.64 -6.39 22.17
CA SER A 159 24.83 -5.92 23.54
C SER A 159 23.46 -5.92 24.22
N ARG A 160 23.08 -7.09 24.75
CA ARG A 160 22.11 -7.14 25.84
C ARG A 160 22.76 -6.35 26.99
N GLY A 161 22.15 -5.24 27.40
CA GLY A 161 22.56 -4.52 28.61
C GLY A 161 22.42 -5.44 29.84
N PRO A 162 23.23 -5.21 30.90
CA PRO A 162 23.12 -5.99 32.12
C PRO A 162 21.82 -5.66 32.86
N ALA A 163 21.33 -6.66 33.60
CA ALA A 163 20.14 -6.63 34.45
C ALA A 163 20.23 -5.60 35.59
#